data_AF-A0A965KHN2-F1
#
_entry.id   AF-A0A965KHN2-F1
#
_cell.length_a   1.000
_cell.length_b   1.000
_cell.length_c   1.000
_cell.angle_alpha   90.00
_cell.angle_beta   90.00
_cell.angle_gamma   90.00
#
_symmetry.space_group_name_H-M   'P 1'
#
loop_
_entity.id
_entity.type
_entity.pdbx_description
1 polymer ?
#
loop_
_entity_poly.entity_id
_entity_poly.type
_entity_poly.pdbx_seq_one_letter_code
_entity_poly.pdbx_strand_id
1 'polypeptide(L)' 'MKRNELLILTGMSGAGRSTVAHSLEDLGWYVVDNLPPALLP' A
#
# COMPACT_ATOMS: atom_id res chain seq x y z
N MET A 1 -20.11 4.54 11.29
CA MET A 1 -18.79 3.88 11.45
C MET A 1 -17.95 4.24 10.23
N LYS A 2 -16.72 4.72 10.40
CA LYS A 2 -15.79 4.85 9.26
C LYS A 2 -15.34 3.44 8.87
N ARG A 3 -15.42 3.08 7.58
CA ARG A 3 -14.72 1.90 7.07
C ARG A 3 -13.25 2.27 6.94
N ASN A 4 -12.36 1.47 7.50
CA ASN A 4 -10.95 1.57 7.15
C ASN A 4 -10.80 1.03 5.73
N GLU A 5 -10.21 1.82 4.85
CA GLU A 5 -9.92 1.43 3.47
C GLU A 5 -8.55 0.75 3.44
N LEU A 6 -8.48 -0.45 2.86
CA LEU A 6 -7.25 -1.21 2.66
C LEU A 6 -7.01 -1.36 1.17
N LEU A 7 -5.83 -0.93 0.71
CA LEU A 7 -5.38 -1.06 -0.66
C LEU A 7 -4.15 -1.99 -0.71
N ILE A 8 -4.24 -3.06 -1.49
CA ILE A 8 -3.11 -3.98 -1.71
C ILE A 8 -2.44 -3.61 -3.04
N LEU A 9 -1.21 -3.11 -2.96
CA LEU A 9 -0.40 -2.79 -4.12
C LEU A 9 0.44 -4.01 -4.53
N THR A 10 0.25 -4.47 -5.77
CA THR A 10 0.98 -5.61 -6.34
C THR A 10 1.53 -5.29 -7.72
N GLY A 11 2.43 -6.13 -8.22
CA GLY A 11 3.09 -5.97 -9.52
C GLY A 11 4.45 -6.66 -9.55
N MET A 12 4.86 -7.07 -10.76
CA MET A 12 6.19 -7.63 -11.02
C MET A 12 7.31 -6.66 -10.61
N SER A 13 8.53 -7.17 -10.44
CA SER A 13 9.69 -6.31 -10.21
C SER A 13 9.85 -5.32 -11.37
N GLY A 14 10.03 -4.04 -11.05
CA GLY A 14 10.09 -2.95 -12.04
C GLY A 14 8.74 -2.39 -12.50
N ALA A 15 7.60 -2.92 -12.04
CA ALA A 15 6.27 -2.43 -12.43
C ALA A 15 5.87 -1.06 -11.83
N GLY A 16 6.77 -0.39 -11.11
CA GLY A 16 6.52 0.94 -10.52
C GLY A 16 5.83 0.93 -9.15
N ARG A 17 5.86 -0.18 -8.39
CA ARG A 17 5.25 -0.24 -7.04
C ARG A 17 5.73 0.87 -6.11
N SER A 18 7.02 1.20 -6.11
CA SER A 18 7.56 2.29 -5.29
C SER A 18 7.03 3.66 -5.71
N THR A 19 6.85 3.89 -7.02
CA THR A 19 6.28 5.15 -7.53
C THR A 19 4.84 5.33 -7.07
N VAL A 20 4.03 4.27 -7.17
CA VAL A 20 2.63 4.31 -6.72
C VAL A 20 2.56 4.47 -5.19
N ALA A 21 3.41 3.79 -4.43
CA ALA A 21 3.51 3.94 -2.98
C ALA A 21 3.75 5.41 -2.59
N HIS A 22 4.72 6.09 -3.21
CA HIS A 22 4.99 7.51 -2.92
C HIS A 22 3.81 8.41 -3.27
N SER A 23 3.15 8.20 -4.42
CA SER A 23 1.95 8.97 -4.75
C SER A 23 0.81 8.74 -3.76
N LEU A 24 0.68 7.53 -3.20
CA LEU A 24 -0.32 7.26 -2.16
C LEU A 24 0.03 7.96 -0.85
N GLU A 25 1.29 7.99 -0.46
CA GLU A 25 1.78 8.75 0.71
C GLU A 25 1.43 10.24 0.56
N ASP A 26 1.67 10.84 -0.61
CA ASP A 26 1.32 12.24 -0.92
C ASP A 26 -0.19 12.50 -0.82
N LEU A 27 -1.01 11.49 -1.13
CA LEU A 27 -2.47 11.52 -1.00
C LEU A 27 -2.96 11.26 0.44
N GLY A 28 -2.04 11.09 1.40
CA GLY A 28 -2.35 10.90 2.81
C GLY A 28 -2.59 9.45 3.23
N TRP A 29 -2.23 8.48 2.41
CA TRP A 29 -2.27 7.06 2.79
C TRP A 29 -1.09 6.70 3.69
N TYR A 30 -1.35 5.80 4.64
CA TYR A 30 -0.28 5.10 5.36
C TYR A 30 0.15 3.88 4.55
N VAL A 31 1.37 3.90 4.04
CA VAL A 31 1.91 2.83 3.20
C VAL A 31 2.91 1.99 3.99
N VAL A 32 2.80 0.67 3.89
CA VAL A 32 3.75 -0.28 4.48
C VAL A 32 4.22 -1.23 3.38
N ASP A 33 5.52 -1.25 3.13
CA ASP A 33 6.13 -2.21 2.20
C ASP A 33 6.52 -3.51 2.95
N ASN A 34 6.45 -4.63 2.24
CA ASN A 34 6.80 -5.97 2.74
C ASN A 34 6.11 -6.40 4.06
N LEU A 35 4.87 -5.93 4.32
CA LEU A 35 4.10 -6.36 5.48
C LEU A 35 3.76 -7.87 5.37
N PRO A 36 4.13 -8.70 6.36
CA PRO A 36 3.70 -10.09 6.39
C PRO A 36 2.16 -10.22 6.38
N PRO A 37 1.58 -11.10 5.55
CA PRO A 37 0.11 -11.23 5.45
C PRO A 37 -0.59 -11.56 6.77
N ALA A 38 0.10 -12.23 7.69
CA ALA A 38 -0.42 -12.57 9.02
C ALA A 38 -0.69 -11.34 9.92
N LEU A 39 -0.19 -10.16 9.55
CA LEU A 39 -0.39 -8.90 10.29
C LEU A 39 -1.49 -8.02 9.67
N LEU A 40 -2.12 -8.45 8.58
CA LEU A 40 -3.26 -7.73 8.00
C LEU A 40 -4.50 -7.88 8.93
N PRO A 41 -5.31 -6.83 9.09
CA PRO A 41 -6.53 -6.84 9.91
C PRO A 41 -7.65 -7.71 9.33
#